data_AF-A0A8J9WPK2-F1
#
_entry.id   AF-A0A8J9WPK2-F1
#
_cell.length_a   1.000
_cell.length_b   1.000
_cell.length_c   1.000
_cell.angle_alpha   90.00
_cell.angle_beta   90.00
_cell.angle_gamma   90.00
#
_symmetry.space_group_name_H-M   'P 1'
#
loop_
_entity.id
_entity.type
_entity.pdbx_description
1 polymer ?
#
loop_
_entity_poly.entity_id
_entity_poly.type
_entity_poly.pdbx_seq_one_letter_code
_entity_poly.pdbx_strand_id
1 'polypeptide(L)'
;MGDDRGESMVQKHTERLQKEKEEAAMSQIKVELPSVSPAVLALSLQETKWEVGPAVQLVQLFISVQGVQLAKLQKALQKGHRQKPADETDPVEDSSSDSEEDRRKRKKKRSGKEKASKKKHKHDAEEKGKLTNTERFGKYGIVRETDFERFRSEFVMWAAEAKGINVESLPKWEEKDLFKTYVEDYNTGTLPHKKYYDLDLYERKRALKAAKKGKTVEAEKAQFNDEADVAARRHREALAAQQERLREAYNELKYTAPDKVEAMRDQEMTRMQMNLAYRTGDRDTAEKLANRLKPDEPVWKDGVLQPPKV
;
A
#
# COMPACT_ATOMS: atom_id res chain seq x y z
N MET A 1 -3.67 -21.40 20.83
CA MET A 1 -3.53 -20.62 22.07
C MET A 1 -2.05 -20.57 22.36
N GLY A 2 -1.45 -19.38 22.47
CA GLY A 2 -0.01 -19.26 22.73
C GLY A 2 0.31 -19.83 24.11
N ASP A 3 1.34 -20.65 24.19
CA ASP A 3 1.88 -21.18 25.45
C ASP A 3 2.47 -20.03 26.28
N ASP A 4 1.63 -19.35 27.08
CA ASP A 4 2.06 -18.45 28.15
C ASP A 4 2.55 -19.27 29.36
N ARG A 5 3.55 -20.14 29.14
CA ARG A 5 4.28 -20.77 30.25
C ARG A 5 5.22 -19.73 30.86
N GLY A 6 4.62 -18.89 31.70
CA GLY A 6 5.25 -18.05 32.73
C GLY A 6 6.66 -17.57 32.42
N GLU A 7 6.77 -16.43 31.74
CA GLU A 7 8.00 -15.63 31.77
C GLU A 7 8.48 -15.55 33.22
N SER A 8 9.73 -15.96 33.46
CA SER A 8 10.35 -15.94 34.78
C SER A 8 10.20 -14.54 35.38
N MET A 9 9.92 -14.42 36.69
CA MET A 9 9.85 -13.11 37.38
C MET A 9 11.07 -12.23 37.08
N VAL A 10 12.23 -12.85 36.84
CA VAL A 10 13.46 -12.18 36.40
C VAL A 10 13.32 -11.59 35.00
N GLN A 11 12.75 -12.34 34.05
CA GLN A 11 12.50 -11.85 32.68
C GLN A 11 11.54 -10.66 32.68
N LYS A 12 10.44 -10.75 33.43
CA LYS A 12 9.49 -9.65 33.60
C LYS A 12 10.15 -8.41 34.20
N HIS A 13 11.04 -8.59 35.17
CA HIS A 13 11.78 -7.48 35.76
C HIS A 13 12.79 -6.87 34.77
N THR A 14 13.53 -7.69 34.02
CA THR A 14 14.46 -7.19 32.98
C THR A 14 13.74 -6.48 31.85
N GLU A 15 12.56 -6.96 31.43
CA GLU A 15 11.74 -6.32 30.41
C GLU A 15 11.13 -5.01 30.92
N ARG A 16 10.71 -4.97 32.18
CA ARG A 16 10.25 -3.73 32.80
C ARG A 16 11.36 -2.68 32.86
N LEU A 17 12.57 -3.09 33.28
CA LEU A 17 13.74 -2.21 33.29
C LEU A 17 14.11 -1.74 31.87
N GLN A 18 13.97 -2.61 30.86
CA GLN A 18 14.15 -2.22 29.47
C GLN A 18 13.11 -1.19 29.04
N LYS A 19 11.82 -1.44 29.25
CA LYS A 19 10.75 -0.48 28.90
C LYS A 19 10.93 0.87 29.59
N GLU A 20 11.30 0.88 30.87
CA GLU A 20 11.60 2.12 31.61
C GLU A 20 12.82 2.85 31.00
N LYS A 21 13.85 2.12 30.55
CA LYS A 21 15.00 2.69 29.82
C LYS A 21 14.57 3.27 28.47
N GLU A 22 13.72 2.56 27.72
CA GLU A 22 13.21 2.98 26.41
C GLU A 22 12.36 4.24 26.51
N GLU A 23 11.43 4.28 27.48
CA GLU A 23 10.58 5.43 27.76
C GLU A 23 11.39 6.64 28.23
N ALA A 24 12.39 6.42 29.10
CA ALA A 24 13.31 7.47 29.53
C ALA A 24 14.10 8.05 28.34
N ALA A 25 14.67 7.21 27.48
CA ALA A 25 15.40 7.64 26.28
C ALA A 25 14.50 8.40 25.30
N MET A 26 13.26 7.92 25.07
CA MET A 26 12.26 8.58 24.24
C MET A 26 11.83 9.94 24.80
N SER A 27 11.67 10.05 26.12
CA SER A 27 11.33 11.31 26.77
C SER A 27 12.46 12.34 26.63
N GLN A 28 13.71 11.91 26.81
CA GLN A 28 14.90 12.75 26.69
C GLN A 28 15.10 13.24 25.25
N ILE A 29 15.08 12.35 24.25
CA ILE A 29 15.30 12.76 22.86
C ILE A 29 14.20 13.69 22.33
N LYS A 30 12.98 13.56 22.85
CA LYS A 30 11.85 14.44 22.50
C LYS A 30 12.02 15.86 23.05
N VAL A 31 12.67 16.02 24.20
CA VAL A 31 13.03 17.33 24.77
C VAL A 31 14.13 17.98 23.93
N GLU A 32 15.14 17.20 23.53
CA GLU A 32 16.26 17.68 22.71
C GLU A 32 15.84 18.05 21.28
N LEU A 33 14.91 17.28 20.70
CA LEU A 33 14.47 17.44 19.30
C LEU A 33 12.94 17.54 19.18
N PRO A 34 12.33 18.65 19.63
CA PRO A 34 10.86 18.81 19.63
C PRO A 34 10.26 18.96 18.23
N SER A 35 11.08 19.32 17.23
CA SER A 35 10.63 19.50 15.83
C SER A 35 10.61 18.21 15.01
N VAL A 36 11.19 17.12 15.51
CA VAL A 36 11.33 15.86 14.76
C VAL A 36 10.17 14.94 15.11
N SER A 37 9.67 14.19 14.12
CA SER A 37 8.52 13.31 14.32
C SER A 37 8.86 12.16 15.29
N PRO A 38 7.93 11.75 16.17
CA PRO A 38 8.18 10.68 17.15
C PRO A 38 8.60 9.34 16.51
N ALA A 39 8.18 9.08 15.28
CA ALA A 39 8.56 7.88 14.54
C ALA A 39 10.05 7.87 14.15
N VAL A 40 10.60 9.01 13.71
CA VAL A 40 12.02 9.13 13.36
C VAL A 40 12.89 9.04 14.61
N LEU A 41 12.43 9.61 15.73
CA LEU A 41 13.10 9.51 17.02
C LEU A 41 13.13 8.07 17.57
N ALA A 42 12.04 7.32 17.41
CA ALA A 42 11.99 5.91 17.81
C ALA A 42 12.95 5.04 16.98
N LEU A 43 13.01 5.27 15.66
CA LEU A 43 13.91 4.55 14.77
C LEU A 43 15.38 4.84 15.07
N SER A 44 15.74 6.10 15.32
CA SER A 44 17.12 6.47 15.64
C SER A 44 17.57 5.90 16.99
N LEU A 45 16.67 5.83 17.99
CA LEU A 45 16.96 5.17 19.27
C LEU A 45 17.09 3.66 19.12
N GLN A 46 16.27 3.02 18.29
CA GLN A 46 16.37 1.59 18.02
C GLN A 46 17.72 1.22 17.38
N GLU A 47 18.20 2.01 16.42
CA GLU A 47 19.49 1.79 15.75
C GLU A 47 20.69 2.02 16.69
N THR A 48 20.54 2.92 17.66
CA THR A 48 21.61 3.31 18.60
C THR A 48 21.53 2.59 19.94
N LYS A 49 20.73 1.52 20.04
CA LYS A 49 20.53 0.72 21.27
C LYS A 49 20.07 1.56 22.48
N TRP A 50 19.20 2.54 22.22
CA TRP A 50 18.57 3.41 23.22
C TRP A 50 19.54 4.37 23.92
N GLU A 51 20.59 4.81 23.21
CA GLU A 51 21.53 5.82 23.66
C GLU A 51 21.20 7.19 23.02
N VAL A 52 20.89 8.19 23.86
CA VAL A 52 20.35 9.48 23.39
C VAL A 52 21.38 10.30 22.60
N GLY A 53 22.64 10.32 23.03
CA GLY A 53 23.69 11.10 22.37
C GLY A 53 23.93 10.71 20.90
N PRO A 54 24.23 9.42 20.61
CA PRO A 54 24.37 8.94 19.24
C PRO A 54 23.09 9.11 18.40
N ALA A 55 21.91 8.94 19.01
CA ALA A 55 20.64 9.11 18.32
C ALA A 55 20.42 10.56 17.85
N VAL A 56 20.76 11.54 18.69
CA VAL A 56 20.69 12.97 18.32
C VAL A 56 21.65 13.28 17.17
N GLN A 57 22.88 12.75 17.20
CA GLN A 57 23.85 12.93 16.12
C GLN A 57 23.36 12.32 14.80
N LEU A 58 22.79 11.11 14.85
CA LEU A 58 22.22 10.43 13.67
C LEU A 58 21.09 11.27 13.05
N VAL A 59 20.19 11.80 13.89
CA VAL A 59 19.07 12.64 13.43
C VAL A 59 19.57 13.98 12.86
N GLN A 60 20.56 14.62 13.49
CA GLN A 60 21.17 15.86 12.98
C GLN A 60 21.88 15.63 11.63
N LEU A 61 22.64 14.54 11.51
CA LEU A 61 23.24 14.13 10.24
C LEU A 61 22.17 13.89 9.18
N PHE A 62 21.09 13.19 9.52
CA PHE A 62 19.96 12.96 8.62
C PHE A 62 19.32 14.28 8.17
N ILE A 63 19.04 15.21 9.09
CA ILE A 63 18.47 16.53 8.77
C ILE A 63 19.41 17.32 7.85
N SER A 64 20.72 17.29 8.08
CA SER A 64 21.68 17.98 7.22
C SER A 64 21.74 17.38 5.80
N VAL A 65 21.75 16.06 5.68
CA VAL A 65 21.80 15.35 4.40
C VAL A 65 20.48 15.53 3.64
N GLN A 66 19.34 15.38 4.32
CA GLN A 66 18.02 15.58 3.75
C GLN A 66 17.74 17.05 3.45
N GLY A 67 18.29 18.00 4.21
CA GLY A 67 18.20 19.43 3.91
C GLY A 67 18.80 19.77 2.54
N VAL A 68 19.93 19.15 2.19
CA VAL A 68 20.56 19.31 0.86
C VAL A 68 19.72 18.63 -0.23
N GLN A 69 19.13 17.47 0.04
CA GLN A 69 18.25 16.77 -0.91
C GLN A 69 16.91 17.51 -1.11
N LEU A 70 16.30 18.00 -0.04
CA LEU A 70 15.11 18.83 -0.04
C LEU A 70 15.36 20.16 -0.75
N ALA A 71 16.50 20.81 -0.52
CA ALA A 71 16.87 22.03 -1.26
C ALA A 71 17.04 21.75 -2.76
N LYS A 72 17.65 20.61 -3.14
CA LYS A 72 17.75 20.18 -4.54
C LYS A 72 16.38 19.89 -5.15
N LEU A 73 15.49 19.21 -4.43
CA LEU A 73 14.12 18.90 -4.84
C LEU A 73 13.26 20.17 -4.95
N GLN A 74 13.33 21.08 -3.97
CA GLN A 74 12.64 22.36 -3.98
C GLN A 74 13.14 23.26 -5.12
N LYS A 75 14.44 23.27 -5.39
CA LYS A 75 15.02 23.98 -6.54
C LYS A 75 14.58 23.37 -7.87
N ALA A 76 14.43 22.05 -7.95
CA ALA A 76 13.84 21.38 -9.12
C ALA A 76 12.35 21.71 -9.29
N LEU A 77 11.60 21.78 -8.17
CA LEU A 77 10.18 22.15 -8.16
C LEU A 77 9.97 23.63 -8.57
N GLN A 78 10.77 24.56 -8.05
CA GLN A 78 10.76 25.97 -8.44
C GLN A 78 11.17 26.16 -9.91
N LYS A 79 12.09 25.33 -10.43
CA LYS A 79 12.48 25.38 -11.85
C LYS A 79 11.35 24.92 -12.77
N GLY A 80 10.45 24.05 -12.30
CA GLY A 80 9.23 23.65 -12.99
C GLY A 80 8.07 24.66 -12.89
N HIS A 81 8.08 25.56 -11.90
CA HIS A 81 7.01 26.52 -11.66
C HIS A 81 7.29 27.94 -12.19
N ARG A 82 8.37 28.12 -12.95
CA ARG A 82 8.82 29.44 -13.45
C ARG A 82 8.18 29.81 -14.79
N GLN A 83 6.85 29.75 -14.88
CA GLN A 83 6.04 30.46 -15.87
C GLN A 83 4.73 30.95 -15.24
N LYS A 84 4.80 32.05 -14.46
CA LYS A 84 4.01 33.29 -14.61
C LYS A 84 4.24 34.24 -13.41
N PRO A 85 4.11 35.57 -13.60
CA PRO A 85 4.73 36.56 -12.71
C PRO A 85 3.78 37.16 -11.67
N ALA A 86 4.43 37.65 -10.59
CA ALA A 86 4.17 38.85 -9.78
C ALA A 86 2.74 39.24 -9.39
N ASP A 87 2.50 39.27 -8.07
CA ASP A 87 2.10 40.51 -7.42
C ASP A 87 2.65 40.54 -5.98
N GLU A 88 3.35 41.61 -5.65
CA GLU A 88 3.96 41.92 -4.36
C GLU A 88 2.94 42.56 -3.44
N THR A 89 2.99 42.27 -2.14
CA THR A 89 2.80 43.31 -1.11
C THR A 89 3.42 42.84 0.21
N ASP A 90 4.32 43.69 0.72
CA ASP A 90 5.12 43.53 1.93
C ASP A 90 4.33 43.72 3.25
N PRO A 91 4.92 43.32 4.40
CA PRO A 91 4.28 43.29 5.70
C PRO A 91 4.55 44.56 6.53
N VAL A 92 3.66 44.89 7.45
CA VAL A 92 3.92 45.86 8.54
C VAL A 92 3.65 45.23 9.90
N GLU A 93 4.68 45.21 10.74
CA GLU A 93 4.58 45.07 12.19
C GLU A 93 4.19 46.42 12.82
N ASP A 94 3.38 46.40 13.89
CA ASP A 94 3.45 47.43 14.94
C ASP A 94 2.95 46.89 16.29
N SER A 95 3.60 47.40 17.31
CA SER A 95 3.67 47.00 18.71
C SER A 95 2.62 47.70 19.59
N SER A 96 2.27 47.04 20.70
CA SER A 96 1.87 47.58 22.01
C SER A 96 0.83 48.70 22.14
N SER A 97 -0.29 48.42 22.84
CA SER A 97 -0.60 49.01 24.15
C SER A 97 -2.06 48.74 24.56
N ASP A 98 -2.23 48.49 25.85
CA ASP A 98 -3.43 48.02 26.55
C ASP A 98 -4.50 49.13 26.72
N SER A 99 -5.79 48.79 26.55
CA SER A 99 -6.92 49.49 27.17
C SER A 99 -8.20 48.63 27.11
N GLU A 100 -8.74 48.28 28.29
CA GLU A 100 -9.89 47.39 28.54
C GLU A 100 -11.25 47.85 27.97
N GLU A 101 -11.35 49.00 27.29
CA GLU A 101 -12.60 49.51 26.72
C GLU A 101 -12.89 49.04 25.27
N ASP A 102 -11.87 48.48 24.58
CA ASP A 102 -11.99 48.07 23.16
C ASP A 102 -12.50 46.61 22.96
N ARG A 103 -12.54 45.81 24.04
CA ARG A 103 -13.02 44.42 23.99
C ARG A 103 -14.53 44.31 23.71
N ARG A 104 -15.33 45.30 24.10
CA ARG A 104 -16.80 45.28 23.90
C ARG A 104 -17.24 45.71 22.50
N LYS A 105 -16.50 46.60 21.81
CA LYS A 105 -16.79 46.98 20.41
C LYS A 105 -16.32 45.92 19.39
N ARG A 106 -15.23 45.19 19.67
CA ARG A 106 -14.76 44.07 18.82
C ARG A 106 -15.71 42.86 18.77
N LYS A 107 -16.43 42.54 19.86
CA LYS A 107 -17.43 41.44 19.85
C LYS A 107 -18.65 41.75 18.97
N LYS A 108 -19.12 43.01 18.91
CA LYS A 108 -20.28 43.39 18.09
C LYS A 108 -19.94 43.43 16.58
N LYS A 109 -18.73 43.86 16.20
CA LYS A 109 -18.24 43.79 14.80
C LYS A 109 -17.94 42.37 14.31
N ARG A 110 -17.50 41.45 15.19
CA ARG A 110 -17.27 40.03 14.82
C ARG A 110 -18.57 39.30 14.43
N SER A 111 -19.67 39.51 15.16
CA SER A 111 -20.95 38.84 14.82
C SER A 111 -21.59 39.34 13.51
N GLY A 112 -21.36 40.62 13.15
CA GLY A 112 -21.79 41.18 11.85
C GLY A 112 -20.96 40.64 10.69
N LYS A 113 -19.64 40.49 10.88
CA LYS A 113 -18.72 39.95 9.86
C LYS A 113 -18.96 38.46 9.60
N GLU A 114 -19.36 37.68 10.61
CA GLU A 114 -19.76 36.28 10.44
C GLU A 114 -21.08 36.10 9.68
N LYS A 115 -22.09 36.94 9.93
CA LYS A 115 -23.35 36.89 9.16
C LYS A 115 -23.16 37.35 7.71
N ALA A 116 -22.29 38.33 7.47
CA ALA A 116 -21.93 38.78 6.12
C ALA A 116 -21.07 37.74 5.38
N SER A 117 -20.10 37.08 6.03
CA SER A 117 -19.29 36.03 5.41
C SER A 117 -20.11 34.79 5.07
N LYS A 118 -21.11 34.43 5.89
CA LYS A 118 -22.02 33.31 5.61
C LYS A 118 -22.97 33.59 4.44
N LYS A 119 -23.40 34.85 4.27
CA LYS A 119 -24.20 35.29 3.10
C LYS A 119 -23.34 35.37 1.84
N LYS A 120 -22.10 35.85 1.95
CA LYS A 120 -21.13 35.87 0.84
C LYS A 120 -20.73 34.46 0.42
N HIS A 121 -20.46 33.53 1.34
CA HIS A 121 -20.20 32.12 1.01
C HIS A 121 -21.39 31.41 0.36
N LYS A 122 -22.63 31.79 0.68
CA LYS A 122 -23.82 31.24 0.02
C LYS A 122 -23.93 31.75 -1.42
N HIS A 123 -23.67 33.05 -1.64
CA HIS A 123 -23.64 33.62 -3.00
C HIS A 123 -22.44 33.12 -3.81
N ASP A 124 -21.23 33.01 -3.23
CA ASP A 124 -20.05 32.41 -3.86
C ASP A 124 -20.26 30.93 -4.20
N ALA A 125 -21.03 30.17 -3.41
CA ALA A 125 -21.38 28.79 -3.73
C ALA A 125 -22.40 28.69 -4.87
N GLU A 126 -23.33 29.65 -5.00
CA GLU A 126 -24.26 29.77 -6.14
C GLU A 126 -23.56 30.29 -7.41
N GLU A 127 -22.60 31.21 -7.27
CA GLU A 127 -21.86 31.83 -8.38
C GLU A 127 -20.77 30.90 -8.94
N LYS A 128 -20.15 30.05 -8.09
CA LYS A 128 -19.27 28.94 -8.52
C LYS A 128 -19.97 27.87 -9.37
N GLY A 129 -21.30 27.97 -9.56
CA GLY A 129 -22.05 27.15 -10.51
C GLY A 129 -21.89 27.57 -11.98
N LYS A 130 -21.40 28.78 -12.26
CA LYS A 130 -21.17 29.27 -13.63
C LYS A 130 -19.69 29.34 -13.97
N LEU A 131 -19.04 28.17 -13.97
CA LEU A 131 -17.74 27.98 -14.62
C LEU A 131 -17.85 28.49 -16.06
N THR A 132 -16.99 29.46 -16.42
CA THR A 132 -16.85 29.90 -17.81
C THR A 132 -16.42 28.70 -18.67
N ASN A 133 -16.75 28.68 -19.95
CA ASN A 133 -16.49 27.51 -20.82
C ASN A 133 -14.99 27.11 -20.82
N THR A 134 -14.12 28.09 -20.55
CA THR A 134 -12.66 27.95 -20.41
C THR A 134 -12.22 27.20 -19.15
N GLU A 135 -12.97 27.30 -18.03
CA GLU A 135 -12.64 26.61 -16.77
C GLU A 135 -13.17 25.17 -16.73
N ARG A 136 -14.17 24.85 -17.56
CA ARG A 136 -14.70 23.48 -17.70
C ARG A 136 -13.80 22.63 -18.59
N PHE A 137 -13.18 23.26 -19.58
CA PHE A 137 -12.30 22.58 -20.51
C PHE A 137 -11.09 21.97 -19.79
N GLY A 138 -10.84 20.68 -20.01
CA GLY A 138 -9.71 19.97 -19.42
C GLY A 138 -9.84 19.66 -17.93
N LYS A 139 -11.04 19.81 -17.32
CA LYS A 139 -11.26 19.55 -15.88
C LYS A 139 -10.85 18.14 -15.43
N TYR A 140 -11.02 17.14 -16.30
CA TYR A 140 -10.66 15.75 -16.05
C TYR A 140 -9.39 15.33 -16.84
N GLY A 141 -8.61 16.30 -17.29
CA GLY A 141 -7.54 16.10 -18.27
C GLY A 141 -8.00 16.36 -19.70
N ILE A 142 -7.04 16.39 -20.62
CA ILE A 142 -7.27 16.56 -22.06
C ILE A 142 -6.93 15.25 -22.75
N VAL A 143 -7.87 14.72 -23.52
CA VAL A 143 -7.73 13.52 -24.32
C VAL A 143 -7.53 13.90 -25.78
N ARG A 144 -6.67 13.16 -26.47
CA ARG A 144 -6.46 13.28 -27.91
C ARG A 144 -6.85 11.98 -28.61
N GLU A 145 -7.06 12.05 -29.93
CA GLU A 145 -7.35 10.86 -30.75
C GLU A 145 -6.27 9.77 -30.63
N THR A 146 -5.03 10.14 -30.34
CA THR A 146 -3.91 9.21 -30.11
C THR A 146 -4.07 8.33 -28.89
N ASP A 147 -4.88 8.76 -27.91
CA ASP A 147 -5.05 8.09 -26.63
C ASP A 147 -6.20 7.05 -26.68
N PHE A 148 -6.66 6.68 -27.88
CA PHE A 148 -7.77 5.75 -28.12
C PHE A 148 -7.68 4.46 -27.28
N GLU A 149 -6.50 3.82 -27.26
CA GLU A 149 -6.32 2.55 -26.55
C GLU A 149 -6.43 2.72 -25.03
N ARG A 150 -5.91 3.83 -24.49
CA ARG A 150 -5.94 4.10 -23.06
C ARG A 150 -7.38 4.33 -22.56
N PHE A 151 -8.21 4.99 -23.36
CA PHE A 151 -9.59 5.33 -23.01
C PHE A 151 -10.61 4.37 -23.63
N ARG A 152 -10.14 3.23 -24.18
CA ARG A 152 -11.00 2.23 -24.83
C ARG A 152 -12.11 1.78 -23.90
N SER A 153 -11.77 1.47 -22.65
CA SER A 153 -12.72 0.92 -21.68
C SER A 153 -13.84 1.91 -21.32
N GLU A 154 -13.47 3.18 -21.13
CA GLU A 154 -14.38 4.28 -20.81
C GLU A 154 -15.26 4.64 -22.00
N PHE A 155 -14.68 4.67 -23.20
CA PHE A 155 -15.37 4.92 -24.46
C PHE A 155 -16.42 3.83 -24.75
N VAL A 156 -16.07 2.55 -24.61
CA VAL A 156 -17.00 1.44 -24.82
C VAL A 156 -18.17 1.51 -23.85
N MET A 157 -17.91 1.80 -22.57
CA MET A 157 -18.96 1.98 -21.56
C MET A 157 -19.87 3.17 -21.89
N TRP A 158 -19.29 4.31 -22.29
CA TRP A 158 -20.06 5.49 -22.69
C TRP A 158 -20.91 5.24 -23.93
N ALA A 159 -20.36 4.61 -24.97
CA ALA A 159 -21.08 4.31 -26.19
C ALA A 159 -22.25 3.35 -25.92
N ALA A 160 -22.04 2.34 -25.08
CA ALA A 160 -23.08 1.39 -24.69
C ALA A 160 -24.20 2.04 -23.87
N GLU A 161 -23.86 2.85 -22.86
CA GLU A 161 -24.86 3.38 -21.92
C GLU A 161 -25.48 4.72 -22.34
N ALA A 162 -24.71 5.62 -22.95
CA ALA A 162 -25.19 6.95 -23.35
C ALA A 162 -25.77 6.98 -24.77
N LYS A 163 -25.18 6.21 -25.70
CA LYS A 163 -25.63 6.15 -27.10
C LYS A 163 -26.39 4.87 -27.43
N GLY A 164 -26.32 3.83 -26.59
CA GLY A 164 -26.97 2.54 -26.85
C GLY A 164 -26.31 1.75 -27.98
N ILE A 165 -25.07 2.09 -28.35
CA ILE A 165 -24.36 1.49 -29.48
C ILE A 165 -23.32 0.52 -28.94
N ASN A 166 -23.33 -0.72 -29.44
CA ASN A 166 -22.27 -1.67 -29.15
C ASN A 166 -21.09 -1.42 -30.10
N VAL A 167 -20.00 -0.88 -29.56
CA VAL A 167 -18.76 -0.56 -30.29
C VAL A 167 -18.17 -1.77 -31.01
N GLU A 168 -18.36 -2.99 -30.48
CA GLU A 168 -17.85 -4.21 -31.11
C GLU A 168 -18.58 -4.59 -32.40
N SER A 169 -19.82 -4.12 -32.57
CA SER A 169 -20.62 -4.38 -33.77
C SER A 169 -20.33 -3.39 -34.91
N LEU A 170 -19.54 -2.34 -34.64
CA LEU A 170 -19.32 -1.25 -35.58
C LEU A 170 -18.04 -1.44 -36.40
N PRO A 171 -18.02 -0.92 -37.64
CA PRO A 171 -16.79 -0.87 -38.41
C PRO A 171 -15.79 0.14 -37.81
N LYS A 172 -14.49 -0.17 -37.91
CA LYS A 172 -13.38 0.61 -37.29
C LYS A 172 -13.36 2.11 -37.63
N TRP A 173 -13.96 2.53 -38.74
CA TRP A 173 -14.01 3.93 -39.13
C TRP A 173 -15.08 4.71 -38.34
N GLU A 174 -16.23 4.08 -38.11
CA GLU A 174 -17.35 4.65 -37.35
C GLU A 174 -17.00 4.71 -35.86
N GLU A 175 -16.25 3.73 -35.38
CA GLU A 175 -15.65 3.73 -34.05
C GLU A 175 -14.75 4.95 -33.82
N LYS A 176 -13.90 5.29 -34.79
CA LYS A 176 -13.02 6.47 -34.70
C LYS A 176 -13.81 7.77 -34.73
N ASP A 177 -14.90 7.84 -35.50
CA ASP A 177 -15.76 9.02 -35.55
C ASP A 177 -16.50 9.24 -34.24
N LEU A 178 -17.08 8.18 -33.67
CA LEU A 178 -17.68 8.19 -32.33
C LEU A 178 -16.66 8.57 -31.25
N PHE A 179 -15.41 8.12 -31.39
CA PHE A 179 -14.36 8.49 -30.46
C PHE A 179 -14.05 9.99 -30.50
N LYS A 180 -14.15 10.66 -31.66
CA LYS A 180 -13.97 12.11 -31.74
C LYS A 180 -15.03 12.86 -30.95
N THR A 181 -16.30 12.47 -31.08
CA THR A 181 -17.39 13.04 -30.27
C THR A 181 -17.16 12.80 -28.79
N TYR A 182 -16.69 11.59 -28.42
CA TYR A 182 -16.33 11.30 -27.03
C TYR A 182 -15.18 12.17 -26.52
N VAL A 183 -14.15 12.41 -27.33
CA VAL A 183 -13.01 13.28 -26.97
C VAL A 183 -13.48 14.72 -26.75
N GLU A 184 -14.37 15.24 -27.60
CA GLU A 184 -14.96 16.56 -27.44
C GLU A 184 -15.76 16.66 -26.13
N ASP A 185 -16.61 15.68 -25.86
CA ASP A 185 -17.43 15.65 -24.64
C ASP A 185 -16.60 15.44 -23.36
N TYR A 186 -15.54 14.65 -23.44
CA TYR A 186 -14.59 14.46 -22.35
C TYR A 186 -13.88 15.77 -22.03
N ASN A 187 -13.31 16.41 -23.06
CA ASN A 187 -12.52 17.62 -22.89
C ASN A 187 -13.37 18.80 -22.43
N THR A 188 -14.62 18.90 -22.89
CA THR A 188 -15.55 19.96 -22.47
C THR A 188 -16.27 19.66 -21.15
N GLY A 189 -16.14 18.44 -20.63
CA GLY A 189 -16.75 18.06 -19.36
C GLY A 189 -18.27 17.89 -19.45
N THR A 190 -18.81 17.52 -20.62
CA THR A 190 -20.26 17.41 -20.90
C THR A 190 -20.80 15.98 -20.82
N LEU A 191 -19.96 14.97 -20.53
CA LEU A 191 -20.41 13.58 -20.40
C LEU A 191 -21.48 13.43 -19.30
N PRO A 192 -22.50 12.55 -19.49
CA PRO A 192 -23.66 12.49 -18.59
C PRO A 192 -23.35 12.09 -17.15
N HIS A 193 -22.33 11.25 -16.93
CA HIS A 193 -21.98 10.73 -15.61
C HIS A 193 -20.48 10.70 -15.40
N LYS A 194 -20.05 10.90 -14.14
CA LYS A 194 -18.63 10.93 -13.74
C LYS A 194 -17.87 9.63 -14.05
N LYS A 195 -18.59 8.52 -14.24
CA LYS A 195 -18.01 7.19 -14.53
C LYS A 195 -17.30 7.11 -15.87
N TYR A 196 -17.70 7.94 -16.84
CA TYR A 196 -17.11 7.95 -18.17
C TYR A 196 -15.78 8.71 -18.22
N TYR A 197 -15.40 9.42 -17.15
CA TYR A 197 -14.09 10.06 -17.08
C TYR A 197 -13.01 9.14 -16.50
N ASP A 198 -13.41 8.25 -15.59
CA ASP A 198 -12.51 7.32 -14.91
C ASP A 198 -13.34 6.13 -14.37
N LEU A 199 -13.33 5.04 -15.14
CA LEU A 199 -14.07 3.82 -14.83
C LEU A 199 -13.53 3.18 -13.55
N ASP A 200 -12.20 3.07 -13.47
CA ASP A 200 -11.46 2.48 -12.35
C ASP A 200 -11.81 3.15 -11.02
N LEU A 201 -11.79 4.48 -10.97
CA LEU A 201 -12.15 5.23 -9.76
C LEU A 201 -13.61 5.03 -9.40
N TYR A 202 -14.50 4.90 -10.39
CA TYR A 202 -15.91 4.65 -10.14
C TYR A 202 -16.14 3.25 -9.55
N GLU A 203 -15.51 2.22 -10.12
CA GLU A 203 -15.60 0.85 -9.65
C GLU A 203 -15.00 0.68 -8.26
N ARG A 204 -13.82 1.26 -8.00
CA ARG A 204 -13.21 1.25 -6.66
C ARG A 204 -14.12 1.94 -5.64
N LYS A 205 -14.72 3.08 -5.98
CA LYS A 205 -15.69 3.75 -5.09
C LYS A 205 -16.94 2.90 -4.86
N ARG A 206 -17.44 2.21 -5.89
CA ARG A 206 -18.59 1.30 -5.77
C ARG A 206 -18.26 0.11 -4.88
N ALA A 207 -17.09 -0.52 -5.07
CA ALA A 207 -16.59 -1.62 -4.24
C ALA A 207 -16.40 -1.17 -2.78
N LEU A 208 -15.82 0.00 -2.53
CA LEU A 208 -15.66 0.54 -1.17
C LEU A 208 -17.00 0.85 -0.51
N LYS A 209 -17.97 1.39 -1.24
CA LYS A 209 -19.34 1.60 -0.72
C LYS A 209 -20.03 0.28 -0.43
N ALA A 210 -19.88 -0.72 -1.30
CA ALA A 210 -20.42 -2.05 -1.09
C ALA A 210 -19.77 -2.74 0.10
N ALA A 211 -18.45 -2.65 0.27
CA ALA A 211 -17.72 -3.19 1.42
C ALA A 211 -18.10 -2.48 2.72
N LYS A 212 -18.30 -1.16 2.70
CA LYS A 212 -18.80 -0.41 3.87
C LYS A 212 -20.23 -0.80 4.21
N LYS A 213 -21.11 -0.94 3.20
CA LYS A 213 -22.49 -1.38 3.38
C LYS A 213 -22.57 -2.84 3.85
N GLY A 214 -21.70 -3.70 3.33
CA GLY A 214 -21.52 -5.09 3.74
C GLY A 214 -21.09 -5.16 5.20
N LYS A 215 -20.09 -4.36 5.61
CA LYS A 215 -19.67 -4.26 7.01
C LYS A 215 -20.76 -3.74 7.95
N THR A 216 -21.59 -2.78 7.54
CA THR A 216 -22.70 -2.31 8.38
C THR A 216 -23.82 -3.33 8.48
N VAL A 217 -24.12 -4.06 7.40
CA VAL A 217 -25.15 -5.12 7.40
C VAL A 217 -24.65 -6.40 8.10
N GLU A 218 -23.35 -6.72 7.99
CA GLU A 218 -22.70 -7.78 8.75
C GLU A 218 -22.59 -7.43 10.22
N ALA A 219 -22.26 -6.18 10.60
CA ALA A 219 -22.22 -5.78 12.01
C ALA A 219 -23.60 -5.88 12.69
N GLU A 220 -24.70 -5.65 11.97
CA GLU A 220 -26.07 -5.85 12.48
C GLU A 220 -26.55 -7.31 12.42
N LYS A 221 -25.88 -8.19 11.64
CA LYS A 221 -26.20 -9.64 11.53
C LYS A 221 -25.19 -10.57 12.22
N ALA A 222 -24.07 -10.04 12.72
CA ALA A 222 -22.98 -10.78 13.38
C ALA A 222 -23.32 -11.24 14.81
N GLN A 223 -24.60 -11.39 15.14
CA GLN A 223 -25.04 -12.12 16.34
C GLN A 223 -25.50 -13.56 16.03
N PHE A 224 -25.43 -14.01 14.77
CA PHE A 224 -25.88 -15.35 14.40
C PHE A 224 -25.09 -15.98 13.24
N ASN A 225 -23.75 -15.99 13.32
CA ASN A 225 -22.95 -16.81 12.39
C ASN A 225 -21.79 -17.53 13.10
N ASP A 226 -22.09 -18.10 14.27
CA ASP A 226 -21.12 -18.82 15.11
C ASP A 226 -20.50 -20.04 14.42
N GLU A 227 -21.15 -20.60 13.39
CA GLU A 227 -20.68 -21.83 12.74
C GLU A 227 -19.51 -21.59 11.77
N ALA A 228 -19.53 -20.49 11.01
CA ALA A 228 -18.47 -20.17 10.03
C ALA A 228 -17.14 -19.83 10.72
N ASP A 229 -17.19 -19.09 11.83
CA ASP A 229 -16.01 -18.76 12.62
C ASP A 229 -15.45 -19.97 13.36
N VAL A 230 -16.32 -20.87 13.85
CA VAL A 230 -15.89 -22.15 14.44
C VAL A 230 -15.25 -23.06 13.39
N ALA A 231 -15.78 -23.11 12.17
CA ALA A 231 -15.19 -23.87 11.07
C ALA A 231 -13.81 -23.32 10.65
N ALA A 232 -13.67 -22.00 10.53
CA ALA A 232 -12.40 -21.36 10.23
C ALA A 232 -11.35 -21.60 11.33
N ARG A 233 -11.77 -21.58 12.60
CA ARG A 233 -10.89 -21.89 13.74
C ARG A 233 -10.43 -23.34 13.71
N ARG A 234 -11.36 -24.30 13.50
CA ARG A 234 -11.03 -25.73 13.38
C ARG A 234 -10.08 -26.02 12.22
N HIS A 235 -10.27 -25.36 11.08
CA HIS A 235 -9.37 -25.52 9.93
C HIS A 235 -7.96 -25.00 10.24
N ARG A 236 -7.84 -23.83 10.90
CA ARG A 236 -6.54 -23.30 11.33
C ARG A 236 -5.86 -24.20 12.35
N GLU A 237 -6.61 -24.74 13.30
CA GLU A 237 -6.10 -25.66 14.31
C GLU A 237 -5.66 -26.99 13.70
N ALA A 238 -6.41 -27.54 12.74
CA ALA A 238 -6.02 -28.74 12.01
C ALA A 238 -4.73 -28.53 11.19
N LEU A 239 -4.58 -27.37 10.54
CA LEU A 239 -3.35 -27.02 9.83
C LEU A 239 -2.16 -26.85 10.78
N ALA A 240 -2.36 -26.21 11.94
CA ALA A 240 -1.32 -26.06 12.94
C ALA A 240 -0.87 -27.43 13.50
N ALA A 241 -1.82 -28.30 13.84
CA ALA A 241 -1.53 -29.66 14.30
C ALA A 241 -0.80 -30.50 13.24
N GLN A 242 -1.16 -30.37 11.96
CA GLN A 242 -0.40 -31.01 10.89
C GLN A 242 1.03 -30.48 10.78
N GLN A 243 1.23 -29.17 10.91
CA GLN A 243 2.56 -28.56 10.88
C GLN A 243 3.41 -28.98 12.08
N GLU A 244 2.83 -29.06 13.27
CA GLU A 244 3.52 -29.55 14.47
C GLU A 244 3.94 -31.01 14.32
N ARG A 245 3.03 -31.88 13.87
CA ARG A 245 3.36 -33.28 13.57
C ARG A 245 4.47 -33.41 12.54
N LEU A 246 4.46 -32.57 11.49
CA LEU A 246 5.52 -32.55 10.47
C LEU A 246 6.86 -32.08 11.07
N ARG A 247 6.84 -31.09 11.96
CA ARG A 247 8.03 -30.59 12.66
C ARG A 247 8.61 -31.64 13.61
N GLU A 248 7.77 -32.33 14.36
CA GLU A 248 8.19 -33.43 15.25
C GLU A 248 8.84 -34.55 14.43
N ALA A 249 8.19 -35.01 13.36
CA ALA A 249 8.75 -36.02 12.46
C ALA A 249 10.10 -35.57 11.84
N TYR A 250 10.20 -34.29 11.46
CA TYR A 250 11.46 -33.74 10.94
C TYR A 250 12.56 -33.68 12.01
N ASN A 251 12.22 -33.28 13.24
CA ASN A 251 13.16 -33.25 14.36
C ASN A 251 13.62 -34.66 14.71
N GLU A 252 12.70 -35.62 14.82
CA GLU A 252 13.03 -37.02 15.04
C GLU A 252 13.98 -37.54 13.96
N LEU A 253 13.70 -37.29 12.69
CA LEU A 253 14.58 -37.71 11.58
C LEU A 253 15.95 -37.03 11.65
N LYS A 254 16.00 -35.75 12.03
CA LYS A 254 17.24 -34.98 12.20
C LYS A 254 18.14 -35.54 13.31
N TYR A 255 17.56 -36.05 14.39
CA TYR A 255 18.34 -36.58 15.52
C TYR A 255 18.61 -38.09 15.43
N THR A 256 17.73 -38.87 14.79
CA THR A 256 17.84 -40.33 14.72
C THR A 256 18.69 -40.83 13.55
N ALA A 257 18.75 -40.09 12.44
CA ALA A 257 19.48 -40.51 11.24
C ALA A 257 19.99 -39.30 10.41
N PRO A 258 21.04 -38.60 10.85
CA PRO A 258 21.61 -37.45 10.13
C PRO A 258 22.02 -37.80 8.68
N ASP A 259 22.64 -38.96 8.48
CA ASP A 259 23.08 -39.44 7.16
C ASP A 259 21.91 -39.62 6.18
N LYS A 260 20.74 -40.02 6.69
CA LYS A 260 19.52 -40.18 5.89
C LYS A 260 18.94 -38.83 5.48
N VAL A 261 19.07 -37.81 6.33
CA VAL A 261 18.64 -36.43 6.02
C VAL A 261 19.53 -35.82 4.94
N GLU A 262 20.85 -36.04 5.00
CA GLU A 262 21.78 -35.58 3.96
C GLU A 262 21.50 -36.26 2.62
N ALA A 263 21.28 -37.58 2.62
CA ALA A 263 20.88 -38.31 1.41
C ALA A 263 19.56 -37.80 0.81
N MET A 264 18.56 -37.44 1.65
CA MET A 264 17.31 -36.83 1.15
C MET A 264 17.55 -35.45 0.55
N ARG A 265 18.40 -34.61 1.16
CA ARG A 265 18.76 -33.29 0.60
C ARG A 265 19.46 -33.43 -0.75
N ASP A 266 20.37 -34.39 -0.89
CA ASP A 266 21.08 -34.63 -2.14
C ASP A 266 20.12 -35.13 -3.24
N GLN A 267 19.14 -35.97 -2.88
CA GLN A 267 18.07 -36.38 -3.80
C GLN A 267 17.18 -35.19 -4.20
N GLU A 268 16.82 -34.31 -3.27
CA GLU A 268 16.05 -33.09 -3.57
C GLU A 268 16.84 -32.12 -4.46
N MET A 269 18.14 -31.94 -4.20
CA MET A 269 19.03 -31.13 -5.03
C MET A 269 19.13 -31.71 -6.44
N THR A 270 19.25 -33.03 -6.57
CA THR A 270 19.26 -33.73 -7.87
C THR A 270 17.94 -33.55 -8.61
N ARG A 271 16.80 -33.64 -7.91
CA ARG A 271 15.46 -33.33 -8.47
C ARG A 271 15.36 -31.89 -8.95
N MET A 272 15.86 -30.95 -8.17
CA MET A 272 15.84 -29.53 -8.52
C MET A 272 16.72 -29.23 -9.74
N GLN A 273 17.91 -29.83 -9.81
CA GLN A 273 18.78 -29.75 -10.99
C GLN A 273 18.14 -30.37 -12.23
N MET A 274 17.47 -31.52 -12.09
CA MET A 274 16.71 -32.15 -13.18
C MET A 274 15.57 -31.23 -13.68
N ASN A 275 14.80 -30.63 -12.77
CA ASN A 275 13.74 -29.68 -13.13
C ASN A 275 14.31 -28.44 -13.84
N LEU A 276 15.48 -27.97 -13.40
CA LEU A 276 16.16 -26.84 -14.03
C LEU A 276 16.63 -27.20 -15.43
N ALA A 277 17.23 -28.38 -15.63
CA ALA A 277 17.61 -28.91 -16.94
C ALA A 277 16.42 -29.07 -17.89
N TYR A 278 15.26 -29.54 -17.41
CA TYR A 278 14.02 -29.56 -18.20
C TYR A 278 13.55 -28.15 -18.57
N ARG A 279 13.69 -27.18 -17.66
CA ARG A 279 13.30 -25.78 -17.89
C ARG A 279 14.25 -25.06 -18.87
N THR A 280 15.53 -25.42 -18.88
CA THR A 280 16.53 -24.87 -19.81
C THR A 280 16.56 -25.60 -21.17
N GLY A 281 15.94 -26.77 -21.26
CA GLY A 281 15.82 -27.55 -22.50
C GLY A 281 16.90 -28.61 -22.72
N ASP A 282 17.81 -28.81 -21.75
CA ASP A 282 18.90 -29.79 -21.82
C ASP A 282 18.44 -31.19 -21.42
N ARG A 283 17.69 -31.84 -22.32
CA ARG A 283 17.03 -33.14 -22.09
C ARG A 283 17.99 -34.26 -21.70
N ASP A 284 19.18 -34.33 -22.32
CA ASP A 284 20.17 -35.38 -22.03
C ASP A 284 20.71 -35.33 -20.59
N THR A 285 20.82 -34.12 -20.02
CA THR A 285 21.27 -33.94 -18.63
C THR A 285 20.16 -34.28 -17.66
N ALA A 286 18.92 -33.93 -17.99
CA ALA A 286 17.74 -34.27 -17.21
C ALA A 286 17.52 -35.79 -17.14
N GLU A 287 17.71 -36.52 -18.25
CA GLU A 287 17.58 -37.98 -18.27
C GLU A 287 18.67 -38.69 -17.46
N LYS A 288 19.91 -38.18 -17.49
CA LYS A 288 21.01 -38.71 -16.64
C LYS A 288 20.72 -38.50 -15.16
N LEU A 289 20.24 -37.31 -14.78
CA LEU A 289 19.84 -37.02 -13.40
C LEU A 289 18.61 -37.84 -12.98
N ALA A 290 17.65 -38.06 -13.88
CA ALA A 290 16.48 -38.90 -13.63
C ALA A 290 16.89 -40.37 -13.41
N ASN A 291 17.83 -40.90 -14.19
CA ASN A 291 18.33 -42.27 -14.01
C ASN A 291 19.11 -42.43 -12.69
N ARG A 292 19.81 -41.39 -12.23
CA ARG A 292 20.48 -41.38 -10.92
C ARG A 292 19.50 -41.30 -9.74
N LEU A 293 18.29 -40.76 -9.96
CA LEU A 293 17.27 -40.59 -8.93
C LEU A 293 16.34 -41.81 -8.79
N LYS A 294 16.33 -42.72 -9.77
CA LYS A 294 15.55 -43.97 -9.68
C LYS A 294 16.05 -44.80 -8.49
N PRO A 295 15.16 -45.36 -7.66
CA PRO A 295 15.57 -46.29 -6.63
C PRO A 295 16.25 -47.50 -7.29
N ASP A 296 17.32 -48.01 -6.68
CA ASP A 296 18.01 -49.22 -7.13
C ASP A 296 17.02 -50.40 -7.07
N GLU A 297 16.34 -50.67 -8.19
CA GLU A 297 15.60 -51.91 -8.37
C GLU A 297 16.64 -53.05 -8.49
N PRO A 298 16.45 -54.17 -7.78
CA PRO A 298 17.38 -55.26 -7.85
C PRO A 298 17.36 -55.83 -9.28
N VAL A 299 18.45 -55.60 -10.00
CA VAL A 299 18.56 -56.01 -11.39
C VAL A 299 18.83 -57.51 -11.44
N TRP A 300 17.88 -58.26 -11.99
CA TRP A 300 18.07 -59.66 -12.31
C TRP A 300 18.98 -59.78 -13.53
N LYS A 301 20.23 -60.23 -13.32
CA LYS A 301 21.14 -60.59 -14.41
C LYS A 301 21.47 -62.07 -14.29
N ASP A 302 21.31 -62.80 -15.40
CA ASP A 302 21.65 -64.22 -15.52
C ASP A 302 21.01 -65.11 -14.44
N GLY A 303 19.75 -64.82 -14.09
CA GLY A 303 18.99 -65.60 -13.10
C GLY A 303 19.40 -65.40 -11.64
N VAL A 304 20.30 -64.45 -11.35
CA VAL A 304 20.75 -64.14 -9.99
C VAL A 304 20.37 -62.71 -9.63
N LEU A 305 19.75 -62.54 -8.46
CA LEU A 305 19.43 -61.24 -7.88
C LEU A 305 20.73 -60.58 -7.38
N GLN A 306 21.19 -59.54 -8.05
CA GLN A 306 22.37 -58.81 -7.56
C GLN A 306 21.98 -57.88 -6.41
N PRO A 307 22.79 -57.81 -5.33
CA PRO A 307 22.53 -56.88 -4.24
C PRO A 307 22.70 -55.42 -4.72
N PRO A 308 21.99 -54.47 -4.09
CA PRO A 308 22.10 -53.05 -4.44
C PRO A 308 23.55 -52.58 -4.28
N LYS A 309 24.00 -51.68 -5.17
CA LYS A 309 25.34 -51.10 -5.07
C LYS A 309 25.34 -50.09 -3.93
N VAL A 310 26.01 -50.46 -2.83
CA VAL A 310 26.31 -49.57 -1.70
C VAL A 310 27.09 -48.35 -2.18
#